data_AF-A0A8S1GUT3-F1
#
_entry.id   AF-A0A8S1GUT3-F1
#
_cell.length_a   1.000
_cell.length_b   1.000
_cell.length_c   1.000
_cell.angle_alpha   90.00
_cell.angle_beta   90.00
_cell.angle_gamma   90.00
#
_symmetry.space_group_name_H-M   'P 1'
#
loop_
_entity.id
_entity.type
_entity.pdbx_description
1 polymer ?
#
loop_
_entity_poly.entity_id
_entity_poly.type
_entity_poly.pdbx_seq_one_letter_code
_entity_poly.pdbx_strand_id
1 'polypeptide(L)'
;MTSSVMLNRPTSLITLPVNVLLSLPTREHECFLNDYSDKVNFEASTYCRNFPLYVRGKLFYVDKAIFSANSEFFKAMMDSDRFLEGALGRIEINDESPEDILTLIRAISPNYLGLYPDAVDESNVCSLLRLCDKYLFLNLKENCLDYLQNYEASERSTKLIFRLFCQICSMKWDVCNFEELEIVSKAVRNCLDELLRYRSVERLAEIRQKLHDERKIKICEAILKGNVLFSHRLSFREEVQGLTCQCCSRIRSFKSVKRLIFCNSCLKEVCNECRRTPCWTLIDECYRALSTFYGYSNHRHHLSLLLQLLLIFLHINCEMSSNGYGDSGPVRSASHAGSWYSGNQRELDRQLSKWLDQAGESVGVARAVISPHAGYSYCGETAAYAFKQIVPDTINRIFVLGPSHVVSLSGCALTTCSLYRTPLADLHIDQTVNDELKATRQFDSMDRRDEETEHSIEMQLPFIAKVMGSRRFTIVPVLVGSLPGSKQLSYGKIFANYLEDPRNLFVISSDFCHWGDRFSFSPFDRNSGVPIFEQISSLDHAGMKAIESLNPSVFNEYLKKTQNTICGRNPILVMLQAADQYRKMNNHTHEFRFLNYSQSNKVRSASDSSVSYAAGALFLHPK
;
A
#
# COMPACT_ATOMS: atom_id res chain seq x y z
N MET A 1 11.26 -64.78 -37.93
CA MET A 1 10.03 -64.27 -37.31
C MET A 1 10.36 -62.97 -36.61
N THR A 2 9.84 -61.91 -37.18
CA THR A 2 9.77 -60.53 -36.68
C THR A 2 9.05 -60.47 -35.33
N SER A 3 9.59 -59.73 -34.37
CA SER A 3 8.78 -59.07 -33.34
C SER A 3 9.35 -57.69 -33.04
N SER A 4 8.68 -56.71 -33.63
CA SER A 4 8.78 -55.29 -33.35
C SER A 4 8.38 -54.99 -31.91
N VAL A 5 9.28 -54.43 -31.12
CA VAL A 5 8.90 -53.63 -29.95
C VAL A 5 9.06 -52.18 -30.36
N MET A 6 7.94 -51.56 -30.73
CA MET A 6 7.85 -50.12 -30.88
C MET A 6 8.16 -49.46 -29.53
N LEU A 7 9.36 -48.94 -29.37
CA LEU A 7 9.62 -47.91 -28.38
C LEU A 7 8.99 -46.63 -28.91
N ASN A 8 7.81 -46.31 -28.39
CA ASN A 8 7.12 -45.05 -28.60
C ASN A 8 8.11 -43.88 -28.38
N ARG A 9 8.28 -43.07 -29.42
CA ARG A 9 8.87 -41.73 -29.31
C ARG A 9 8.02 -40.94 -28.31
N PRO A 10 8.60 -40.30 -27.28
CA PRO A 10 7.96 -39.17 -26.66
C PRO A 10 8.14 -37.98 -27.61
N THR A 11 7.17 -37.77 -28.49
CA THR A 11 6.91 -36.46 -29.10
C THR A 11 6.27 -35.58 -28.05
N SER A 12 7.11 -35.01 -27.19
CA SER A 12 6.85 -33.77 -26.49
C SER A 12 8.21 -33.13 -26.24
N LEU A 13 8.40 -31.93 -26.78
CA LEU A 13 9.44 -31.01 -26.32
C LEU A 13 9.30 -30.96 -24.80
N ILE A 14 10.24 -31.60 -24.09
CA ILE A 14 10.38 -31.38 -22.67
C ILE A 14 10.94 -29.96 -22.56
N THR A 15 10.04 -28.99 -22.51
CA THR A 15 10.26 -27.74 -21.79
C THR A 15 10.52 -28.15 -20.35
N LEU A 16 11.78 -28.50 -20.03
CA LEU A 16 12.21 -28.53 -18.65
C LEU A 16 12.18 -27.06 -18.21
N PRO A 17 11.26 -26.64 -17.33
CA PRO A 17 11.42 -25.35 -16.69
C PRO A 17 12.79 -25.38 -16.01
N VAL A 18 13.56 -24.32 -16.15
CA VAL A 18 14.75 -24.10 -15.33
C VAL A 18 14.28 -23.82 -13.90
N ASN A 19 13.73 -24.85 -13.25
CA ASN A 19 13.61 -24.91 -11.81
C ASN A 19 15.02 -25.20 -11.29
N VAL A 20 15.86 -24.18 -11.25
CA VAL A 20 17.01 -24.19 -10.34
C VAL A 20 16.38 -24.33 -8.96
N LEU A 21 16.43 -25.53 -8.40
CA LEU A 21 15.78 -25.90 -7.14
C LEU A 21 15.99 -24.81 -6.07
N LEU A 22 14.94 -24.03 -5.79
CA LEU A 22 14.83 -23.09 -4.67
C LEU A 22 14.59 -23.80 -3.33
N SER A 23 15.07 -25.03 -3.16
CA SER A 23 15.17 -25.61 -1.82
C SER A 23 16.55 -25.26 -1.30
N LEU A 24 16.61 -24.47 -0.21
CA LEU A 24 17.81 -24.31 0.63
C LEU A 24 18.60 -25.63 0.59
N PRO A 25 19.85 -25.64 0.13
CA PRO A 25 20.58 -26.89 0.01
C PRO A 25 20.66 -27.47 1.42
N THR A 26 20.04 -28.64 1.61
CA THR A 26 20.22 -29.37 2.87
C THR A 26 21.70 -29.65 3.03
N ARG A 27 22.18 -29.81 4.26
CA ARG A 27 23.59 -30.17 4.52
C ARG A 27 24.05 -31.40 3.72
N GLU A 28 23.10 -32.27 3.35
CA GLU A 28 23.29 -33.44 2.49
C GLU A 28 23.38 -33.08 0.99
N HIS A 29 22.66 -32.05 0.52
CA HIS A 29 22.75 -31.50 -0.84
C HIS A 29 24.09 -30.77 -1.10
N GLU A 30 24.59 -30.00 -0.12
CA GLU A 30 25.91 -29.34 -0.23
C GLU A 30 27.05 -30.36 -0.27
N CYS A 31 26.96 -31.46 0.50
CA CYS A 31 27.92 -32.57 0.41
C CYS A 31 27.89 -33.27 -0.96
N PHE A 32 26.71 -33.41 -1.58
CA PHE A 32 26.56 -34.07 -2.88
C PHE A 32 27.11 -33.22 -4.05
N LEU A 33 26.96 -31.89 -3.96
CA LEU A 33 27.50 -30.96 -4.96
C LEU A 33 29.02 -30.76 -4.79
N ASN A 34 29.55 -30.74 -3.57
CA ASN A 34 30.99 -30.55 -3.35
C ASN A 34 31.85 -31.70 -3.91
N ASP A 35 31.34 -32.94 -3.96
CA ASP A 35 32.13 -34.08 -4.47
C ASP A 35 32.11 -34.24 -6.01
N TYR A 36 31.11 -33.66 -6.71
CA TYR A 36 30.92 -33.86 -8.17
C TYR A 36 30.75 -32.59 -9.02
N SER A 37 30.58 -31.40 -8.42
CA SER A 37 30.56 -30.12 -9.16
C SER A 37 31.89 -29.79 -9.82
N ASP A 38 32.97 -30.42 -9.37
CA ASP A 38 34.34 -30.01 -9.64
C ASP A 38 34.88 -30.25 -11.06
N LYS A 39 34.14 -30.83 -12.03
CA LYS A 39 34.77 -31.26 -13.31
C LYS A 39 33.94 -31.10 -14.59
N VAL A 40 33.02 -30.14 -14.67
CA VAL A 40 32.49 -29.78 -16.00
C VAL A 40 33.45 -28.82 -16.70
N ASN A 41 34.31 -29.37 -17.57
CA ASN A 41 35.16 -28.56 -18.42
C ASN A 41 34.33 -27.99 -19.59
N PHE A 42 33.98 -26.71 -19.49
CA PHE A 42 33.29 -25.97 -20.56
C PHE A 42 34.24 -25.50 -21.67
N GLU A 43 35.55 -25.71 -21.55
CA GLU A 43 36.53 -25.37 -22.59
C GLU A 43 36.76 -26.54 -23.57
N ALA A 44 36.18 -27.71 -23.28
CA ALA A 44 36.22 -28.88 -24.15
C ALA A 44 34.83 -29.20 -24.74
N SER A 45 34.79 -29.47 -26.05
CA SER A 45 33.56 -29.86 -26.74
C SER A 45 33.08 -31.25 -26.31
N THR A 46 31.78 -31.44 -26.20
CA THR A 46 31.13 -32.74 -26.01
C THR A 46 30.03 -32.96 -27.05
N TYR A 47 29.39 -34.14 -27.05
CA TYR A 47 28.26 -34.41 -27.93
C TYR A 47 27.10 -33.40 -27.74
N CYS A 48 26.82 -33.02 -26.50
CA CYS A 48 25.77 -32.04 -26.19
C CYS A 48 26.28 -30.59 -26.26
N ARG A 49 27.54 -30.34 -25.87
CA ARG A 49 28.16 -29.01 -25.88
C ARG A 49 29.13 -28.88 -27.04
N ASN A 50 28.61 -28.55 -28.20
CA ASN A 50 29.40 -28.46 -29.44
C ASN A 50 29.36 -27.06 -30.09
N PHE A 51 28.65 -26.10 -29.51
CA PHE A 51 28.56 -24.75 -30.05
C PHE A 51 29.63 -23.83 -29.43
N PRO A 52 30.54 -23.24 -30.22
CA PRO A 52 31.63 -22.41 -29.73
C PRO A 52 31.17 -20.98 -29.36
N LEU A 53 31.50 -20.56 -28.14
CA LEU A 53 31.26 -19.23 -27.58
C LEU A 53 32.60 -18.62 -27.14
N TYR A 54 33.04 -17.57 -27.81
CA TYR A 54 34.27 -16.86 -27.48
C TYR A 54 33.96 -15.66 -26.59
N VAL A 55 34.65 -15.53 -25.45
CA VAL A 55 34.54 -14.39 -24.55
C VAL A 55 35.91 -13.75 -24.39
N ARG A 56 36.11 -12.56 -24.97
CA ARG A 56 37.42 -11.88 -25.03
C ARG A 56 38.56 -12.81 -25.48
N GLY A 57 38.29 -13.63 -26.50
CA GLY A 57 39.24 -14.62 -27.04
C GLY A 57 39.33 -15.94 -26.28
N LYS A 58 38.72 -16.08 -25.10
CA LYS A 58 38.62 -17.36 -24.38
C LYS A 58 37.47 -18.20 -24.94
N LEU A 59 37.72 -19.46 -25.28
CA LEU A 59 36.73 -20.35 -25.88
C LEU A 59 35.99 -21.18 -24.84
N PHE A 60 34.66 -21.18 -24.94
CA PHE A 60 33.76 -22.09 -24.24
C PHE A 60 32.91 -22.86 -25.25
N TYR A 61 32.45 -24.05 -24.85
CA TYR A 61 31.50 -24.87 -25.58
C TYR A 61 30.20 -24.99 -24.79
N VAL A 62 29.10 -24.63 -25.45
CA VAL A 62 27.76 -24.62 -24.86
C VAL A 62 26.81 -25.52 -25.64
N ASP A 63 25.71 -25.90 -24.99
CA ASP A 63 24.61 -26.60 -25.64
C ASP A 63 23.68 -25.58 -26.28
N LYS A 64 23.63 -25.58 -27.61
CA LYS A 64 22.81 -24.65 -28.40
C LYS A 64 21.33 -24.74 -28.04
N ALA A 65 20.80 -25.95 -27.85
CA ALA A 65 19.38 -26.13 -27.56
C ALA A 65 19.01 -25.53 -26.19
N ILE A 66 19.90 -25.67 -25.20
CA ILE A 66 19.68 -25.12 -23.86
C ILE A 66 19.72 -23.58 -23.88
N PHE A 67 20.70 -22.99 -24.58
CA PHE A 67 20.80 -21.54 -24.69
C PHE A 67 19.62 -20.93 -25.46
N SER A 68 19.26 -21.50 -26.62
CA SER A 68 18.10 -21.06 -27.41
C SER A 68 16.77 -21.24 -26.67
N ALA A 69 16.62 -22.29 -25.85
CA ALA A 69 15.40 -22.51 -25.09
C ALA A 69 15.22 -21.50 -23.93
N ASN A 70 16.31 -20.96 -23.39
CA ASN A 70 16.28 -20.13 -22.19
C ASN A 70 16.51 -18.63 -22.44
N SER A 71 16.90 -18.25 -23.66
CA SER A 71 17.13 -16.86 -24.04
C SER A 71 16.71 -16.61 -25.48
N GLU A 72 15.77 -15.68 -25.67
CA GLU A 72 15.36 -15.22 -27.00
C GLU A 72 16.52 -14.52 -27.74
N PHE A 73 17.45 -13.91 -27.01
CA PHE A 73 18.68 -13.37 -27.60
C PHE A 73 19.50 -14.49 -28.23
N PHE A 74 19.83 -15.54 -27.46
CA PHE A 74 20.65 -16.64 -27.98
C PHE A 74 19.93 -17.48 -29.04
N LYS A 75 18.61 -17.62 -28.94
CA LYS A 75 17.78 -18.23 -30.00
C LYS A 75 17.92 -17.48 -31.32
N ALA A 76 17.86 -16.15 -31.30
CA ALA A 76 18.07 -15.35 -32.51
C ALA A 76 19.50 -15.49 -33.05
N MET A 77 20.51 -15.47 -32.18
CA MET A 77 21.92 -15.52 -32.56
C MET A 77 22.40 -16.91 -33.00
N MET A 78 21.80 -17.98 -32.49
CA MET A 78 22.23 -19.36 -32.76
C MET A 78 21.36 -20.06 -33.81
N ASP A 79 20.05 -19.79 -33.87
CA ASP A 79 19.11 -20.54 -34.73
C ASP A 79 18.78 -19.84 -36.06
N SER A 80 19.18 -18.58 -36.22
CA SER A 80 18.89 -17.81 -37.44
C SER A 80 20.14 -17.54 -38.28
N ASP A 81 20.06 -17.89 -39.57
CA ASP A 81 21.09 -17.53 -40.56
C ASP A 81 21.04 -16.04 -40.96
N ARG A 82 20.13 -15.26 -40.37
CA ARG A 82 20.02 -13.81 -40.61
C ARG A 82 21.09 -13.00 -39.87
N PHE A 83 21.73 -13.59 -38.87
CA PHE A 83 22.81 -12.97 -38.10
C PHE A 83 24.14 -13.62 -38.46
N LEU A 84 25.23 -12.85 -38.40
CA LEU A 84 26.57 -13.32 -38.75
C LEU A 84 26.99 -14.49 -37.88
N GLU A 85 26.60 -14.47 -36.61
CA GLU A 85 26.94 -15.47 -35.60
C GLU A 85 26.27 -16.82 -35.88
N GLY A 86 24.99 -16.79 -36.32
CA GLY A 86 24.27 -17.99 -36.73
C GLY A 86 24.86 -18.58 -38.01
N ALA A 87 25.15 -17.73 -39.00
CA ALA A 87 25.78 -18.13 -40.26
C ALA A 87 27.21 -18.67 -40.08
N LEU A 88 27.99 -18.14 -39.14
CA LEU A 88 29.34 -18.59 -38.80
C LEU A 88 29.36 -19.78 -37.82
N GLY A 89 28.22 -20.11 -37.21
CA GLY A 89 28.10 -21.18 -36.21
C GLY A 89 28.91 -20.92 -34.93
N ARG A 90 29.12 -19.65 -34.56
CA ARG A 90 29.86 -19.24 -33.35
C ARG A 90 29.42 -17.85 -32.86
N ILE A 91 29.54 -17.60 -31.56
CA ILE A 91 29.27 -16.28 -30.96
C ILE A 91 30.55 -15.70 -30.36
N GLU A 92 30.77 -14.39 -30.52
CA GLU A 92 31.87 -13.64 -29.89
C GLU A 92 31.32 -12.55 -28.96
N ILE A 93 31.68 -12.59 -27.68
CA ILE A 93 31.31 -11.62 -26.64
C ILE A 93 32.58 -10.91 -26.17
N ASN A 94 32.70 -9.61 -26.47
CA ASN A 94 33.91 -8.84 -26.16
C ASN A 94 33.76 -7.92 -24.93
N ASP A 95 32.53 -7.63 -24.53
CA ASP A 95 32.22 -6.67 -23.48
C ASP A 95 32.02 -7.30 -22.09
N GLU A 96 32.08 -8.63 -21.97
CA GLU A 96 31.98 -9.35 -20.68
C GLU A 96 33.29 -10.02 -20.25
N SER A 97 33.42 -10.31 -18.95
CA SER A 97 34.53 -11.11 -18.44
C SER A 97 34.28 -12.60 -18.71
N PRO A 98 35.33 -13.39 -19.01
CA PRO A 98 35.20 -14.84 -19.13
C PRO A 98 34.66 -15.50 -17.86
N GLU A 99 34.96 -14.93 -16.69
CA GLU A 99 34.48 -15.42 -15.39
C GLU A 99 32.96 -15.24 -15.25
N ASP A 100 32.40 -14.08 -15.60
CA ASP A 100 30.97 -13.80 -15.49
C ASP A 100 30.16 -14.70 -16.44
N ILE A 101 30.65 -14.91 -17.67
CA ILE A 101 30.03 -15.83 -18.63
C ILE A 101 30.14 -17.28 -18.15
N LEU A 102 31.26 -17.67 -17.55
CA LEU A 102 31.39 -19.01 -16.97
C LEU A 102 30.38 -19.23 -15.83
N THR A 103 30.16 -18.23 -14.96
CA THR A 103 29.12 -18.27 -13.93
C THR A 103 27.72 -18.45 -14.53
N LEU A 104 27.40 -17.72 -15.61
CA LEU A 104 26.14 -17.91 -16.33
C LEU A 104 26.01 -19.32 -16.93
N ILE A 105 27.05 -19.80 -17.61
CA ILE A 105 27.06 -21.15 -18.20
C ILE A 105 26.80 -22.21 -17.13
N ARG A 106 27.44 -22.10 -15.96
CA ARG A 106 27.26 -23.02 -14.83
C ARG A 106 25.87 -22.95 -14.18
N ALA A 107 25.22 -21.80 -14.23
CA ALA A 107 23.86 -21.64 -13.72
C ALA A 107 22.79 -22.26 -14.64
N ILE A 108 23.01 -22.29 -15.96
CA ILE A 108 21.99 -22.74 -16.93
C ILE A 108 22.31 -24.05 -17.65
N SER A 109 23.56 -24.52 -17.60
CA SER A 109 23.97 -25.74 -18.31
C SER A 109 24.16 -26.89 -17.32
N PRO A 110 23.29 -27.91 -17.33
CA PRO A 110 23.45 -29.07 -16.48
C PRO A 110 24.69 -29.89 -16.87
N ASN A 111 25.22 -30.62 -15.90
CA ASN A 111 26.22 -31.65 -16.13
C ASN A 111 25.59 -32.91 -16.77
N TYR A 112 26.38 -33.95 -17.01
CA TYR A 112 25.90 -35.20 -17.64
C TYR A 112 24.86 -35.96 -16.81
N LEU A 113 24.69 -35.62 -15.52
CA LEU A 113 23.69 -36.16 -14.61
C LEU A 113 22.40 -35.32 -14.56
N GLY A 114 22.32 -34.23 -15.33
CA GLY A 114 21.17 -33.32 -15.28
C GLY A 114 21.20 -32.34 -14.10
N LEU A 115 22.32 -32.25 -13.37
CA LEU A 115 22.49 -31.35 -12.23
C LEU A 115 23.15 -30.03 -12.66
N TYR A 116 22.63 -28.90 -12.20
CA TYR A 116 23.19 -27.58 -12.48
C TYR A 116 24.42 -27.34 -11.58
N PRO A 117 25.61 -27.08 -12.15
CA PRO A 117 26.86 -26.96 -11.38
C PRO A 117 26.84 -25.91 -10.28
N ASP A 118 26.26 -24.72 -10.56
CA ASP A 118 26.24 -23.60 -9.61
C ASP A 118 24.78 -23.20 -9.33
N ALA A 119 24.34 -23.32 -8.07
CA ALA A 119 23.07 -22.77 -7.61
C ALA A 119 23.16 -21.24 -7.45
N VAL A 120 22.02 -20.56 -7.50
CA VAL A 120 21.98 -19.11 -7.22
C VAL A 120 22.27 -18.86 -5.75
N ASP A 121 23.25 -18.01 -5.47
CA ASP A 121 23.69 -17.65 -4.12
C ASP A 121 24.16 -16.18 -4.01
N GLU A 122 24.49 -15.74 -2.80
CA GLU A 122 24.97 -14.38 -2.52
C GLU A 122 26.25 -13.97 -3.26
N SER A 123 27.01 -14.93 -3.79
CA SER A 123 28.27 -14.70 -4.49
C SER A 123 28.07 -14.44 -5.98
N ASN A 124 27.01 -15.02 -6.57
CA ASN A 124 26.75 -14.98 -8.01
C ASN A 124 25.46 -14.23 -8.40
N VAL A 125 24.48 -14.07 -7.50
CA VAL A 125 23.12 -13.58 -7.82
C VAL A 125 23.12 -12.23 -8.54
N CYS A 126 23.93 -11.27 -8.09
CA CYS A 126 24.01 -9.95 -8.73
C CYS A 126 24.64 -9.99 -10.13
N SER A 127 25.64 -10.86 -10.32
CA SER A 127 26.25 -11.06 -11.64
C SER A 127 25.26 -11.75 -12.59
N LEU A 128 24.55 -12.77 -12.11
CA LEU A 128 23.53 -13.47 -12.88
C LEU A 128 22.39 -12.54 -13.29
N LEU A 129 21.82 -11.76 -12.37
CA LEU A 129 20.76 -10.78 -12.70
C LEU A 129 21.18 -9.82 -13.82
N ARG A 130 22.39 -9.26 -13.73
CA ARG A 130 22.94 -8.35 -14.75
C ARG A 130 23.03 -9.04 -16.12
N LEU A 131 23.48 -10.29 -16.15
CA LEU A 131 23.60 -11.06 -17.39
C LEU A 131 22.23 -11.50 -17.91
N CYS A 132 21.27 -11.79 -17.04
CA CYS A 132 19.92 -12.16 -17.41
C CYS A 132 19.18 -11.00 -18.10
N ASP A 133 19.32 -9.78 -17.57
CA ASP A 133 18.76 -8.58 -18.22
C ASP A 133 19.40 -8.33 -19.58
N LYS A 134 20.73 -8.49 -19.67
CA LYS A 134 21.47 -8.23 -20.91
C LYS A 134 21.17 -9.25 -22.00
N TYR A 135 21.12 -10.53 -21.65
CA TYR A 135 20.96 -11.64 -22.58
C TYR A 135 19.56 -12.26 -22.55
N LEU A 136 18.58 -11.61 -21.93
CA LEU A 136 17.17 -12.00 -21.93
C LEU A 136 16.89 -13.42 -21.38
N PHE A 137 17.54 -13.80 -20.28
CA PHE A 137 17.25 -15.06 -19.57
C PHE A 137 16.16 -14.85 -18.52
N LEU A 138 14.89 -14.85 -18.95
CA LEU A 138 13.74 -14.51 -18.09
C LEU A 138 13.58 -15.47 -16.90
N ASN A 139 13.60 -16.79 -17.13
CA ASN A 139 13.41 -17.78 -16.05
C ASN A 139 14.55 -17.72 -15.02
N LEU A 140 15.80 -17.52 -15.47
CA LEU A 140 16.93 -17.39 -14.53
C LEU A 140 16.85 -16.06 -13.76
N LYS A 141 16.34 -15.00 -14.38
CA LYS A 141 16.09 -13.73 -13.70
C LYS A 141 15.10 -13.91 -12.56
N GLU A 142 13.98 -14.59 -12.80
CA GLU A 142 12.97 -14.89 -11.78
C GLU A 142 13.58 -15.69 -10.62
N ASN A 143 14.35 -16.75 -10.89
CA ASN A 143 15.05 -17.51 -9.85
C ASN A 143 15.99 -16.65 -9.00
N CYS A 144 16.67 -15.68 -9.61
CA CYS A 144 17.54 -14.75 -8.88
C CYS A 144 16.76 -13.77 -8.01
N LEU A 145 15.60 -13.30 -8.48
CA LEU A 145 14.70 -12.43 -7.71
C LEU A 145 14.09 -13.20 -6.54
N ASP A 146 13.66 -14.44 -6.75
CA ASP A 146 13.14 -15.32 -5.70
C ASP A 146 14.18 -15.60 -4.61
N TYR A 147 15.45 -15.80 -5.00
CA TYR A 147 16.55 -15.91 -4.05
C TYR A 147 16.69 -14.64 -3.19
N LEU A 148 16.68 -13.45 -3.80
CA LEU A 148 16.77 -12.18 -3.06
C LEU A 148 15.55 -11.95 -2.16
N GLN A 149 14.35 -12.34 -2.61
CA GLN A 149 13.11 -12.18 -1.85
C GLN A 149 13.12 -13.03 -0.57
N ASN A 150 13.73 -14.20 -0.63
CA ASN A 150 13.83 -15.16 0.47
C ASN A 150 15.19 -15.13 1.19
N TYR A 151 16.04 -14.14 0.90
CA TYR A 151 17.39 -14.05 1.46
C TYR A 151 17.38 -13.75 2.97
N GLU A 152 17.97 -14.65 3.77
CA GLU A 152 18.17 -14.49 5.21
C GLU A 152 19.64 -14.33 5.58
N ALA A 153 20.01 -13.18 6.15
CA ALA A 153 21.41 -12.84 6.43
C ALA A 153 21.99 -13.55 7.68
N SER A 154 21.15 -14.04 8.61
CA SER A 154 21.57 -14.44 9.97
C SER A 154 22.49 -15.67 10.05
N GLU A 155 22.61 -16.45 8.98
CA GLU A 155 23.42 -17.68 8.96
C GLU A 155 24.72 -17.55 8.14
N ARG A 156 25.01 -16.37 7.56
CA ARG A 156 26.09 -16.18 6.59
C ARG A 156 27.26 -15.38 7.14
N SER A 157 28.39 -15.42 6.44
CA SER A 157 29.58 -14.66 6.86
C SER A 157 29.39 -13.15 6.63
N THR A 158 29.82 -12.32 7.59
CA THR A 158 29.74 -10.85 7.50
C THR A 158 30.38 -10.30 6.22
N LYS A 159 31.44 -10.96 5.72
CA LYS A 159 32.12 -10.60 4.48
C LYS A 159 31.23 -10.79 3.25
N LEU A 160 30.48 -11.88 3.19
CA LEU A 160 29.57 -12.19 2.08
C LEU A 160 28.36 -11.24 2.09
N ILE A 161 27.77 -11.01 3.26
CA ILE A 161 26.65 -10.08 3.44
C ILE A 161 27.06 -8.66 3.02
N PHE A 162 28.24 -8.20 3.45
CA PHE A 162 28.74 -6.88 3.06
C PHE A 162 29.00 -6.78 1.55
N ARG A 163 29.50 -7.85 0.93
CA ARG A 163 29.73 -7.91 -0.51
C ARG A 163 28.42 -7.83 -1.28
N LEU A 164 27.43 -8.64 -0.90
CA LEU A 164 26.09 -8.65 -1.50
C LEU A 164 25.43 -7.27 -1.38
N PHE A 165 25.44 -6.69 -0.18
CA PHE A 165 24.94 -5.32 0.06
C PHE A 165 25.55 -4.31 -0.92
N CYS A 166 26.89 -4.31 -1.05
CA CYS A 166 27.57 -3.40 -1.96
C CYS A 166 27.20 -3.64 -3.43
N GLN A 167 27.03 -4.91 -3.84
CA GLN A 167 26.68 -5.27 -5.21
C GLN A 167 25.25 -4.84 -5.55
N ILE A 168 24.27 -5.14 -4.70
CA ILE A 168 22.87 -4.74 -4.87
C ILE A 168 22.75 -3.21 -4.99
N CYS A 169 23.42 -2.46 -4.11
CA CYS A 169 23.42 -1.00 -4.13
C CYS A 169 24.15 -0.40 -5.35
N SER A 170 24.92 -1.19 -6.10
CA SER A 170 25.66 -0.76 -7.28
C SER A 170 24.96 -1.12 -8.59
N MET A 171 23.91 -1.95 -8.54
CA MET A 171 23.14 -2.37 -9.72
C MET A 171 22.19 -1.26 -10.20
N LYS A 172 21.86 -1.31 -11.49
CA LYS A 172 20.85 -0.44 -12.11
C LYS A 172 19.51 -1.18 -12.10
N TRP A 173 18.57 -0.70 -11.31
CA TRP A 173 17.22 -1.26 -11.22
C TRP A 173 16.26 -0.40 -12.02
N ASP A 174 15.31 -1.04 -12.72
CA ASP A 174 14.25 -0.32 -13.41
C ASP A 174 13.29 0.27 -12.38
N VAL A 175 13.20 1.60 -12.35
CA VAL A 175 12.39 2.32 -11.36
C VAL A 175 10.90 2.16 -11.64
N CYS A 176 10.53 1.73 -12.85
CA CYS A 176 9.15 1.46 -13.23
C CYS A 176 8.68 0.04 -12.86
N ASN A 177 9.59 -0.86 -12.47
CA ASN A 177 9.27 -2.21 -12.04
C ASN A 177 9.19 -2.29 -10.50
N PHE A 178 7.99 -2.06 -9.96
CA PHE A 178 7.74 -2.00 -8.53
C PHE A 178 8.02 -3.31 -7.79
N GLU A 179 7.77 -4.46 -8.42
CA GLU A 179 7.96 -5.79 -7.83
C GLU A 179 9.46 -6.08 -7.61
N GLU A 180 10.30 -5.81 -8.61
CA GLU A 180 11.77 -5.93 -8.48
C GLU A 180 12.32 -4.99 -7.39
N LEU A 181 11.82 -3.75 -7.34
CA LEU A 181 12.24 -2.77 -6.35
C LEU A 181 11.91 -3.19 -4.91
N GLU A 182 10.76 -3.83 -4.70
CA GLU A 182 10.34 -4.32 -3.38
C GLU A 182 11.26 -5.46 -2.91
N ILE A 183 11.52 -6.44 -3.78
CA ILE A 183 12.42 -7.57 -3.54
C ILE A 183 13.82 -7.07 -3.14
N VAL A 184 14.36 -6.14 -3.92
CA VAL A 184 15.68 -5.54 -3.69
C VAL A 184 15.74 -4.78 -2.37
N SER A 185 14.70 -3.99 -2.09
CA SER A 185 14.61 -3.23 -0.85
C SER A 185 14.64 -4.15 0.37
N LYS A 186 13.92 -5.28 0.33
CA LYS A 186 13.92 -6.29 1.39
C LYS A 186 15.30 -6.92 1.59
N ALA A 187 15.98 -7.32 0.50
CA ALA A 187 17.33 -7.89 0.58
C ALA A 187 18.35 -6.91 1.17
N VAL A 188 18.28 -5.62 0.80
CA VAL A 188 19.12 -4.56 1.36
C VAL A 188 18.88 -4.38 2.85
N ARG A 189 17.62 -4.38 3.31
CA ARG A 189 17.26 -4.30 4.74
C ARG A 189 17.86 -5.47 5.53
N ASN A 190 17.66 -6.70 5.05
CA ASN A 190 18.18 -7.90 5.72
C ASN A 190 19.70 -7.88 5.86
N CYS A 191 20.42 -7.41 4.82
CA CYS A 191 21.87 -7.24 4.89
C CYS A 191 22.25 -6.18 5.94
N LEU A 192 21.62 -5.00 5.92
CA LEU A 192 21.97 -3.89 6.79
C LEU A 192 21.72 -4.22 8.27
N ASP A 193 20.61 -4.89 8.58
CA ASP A 193 20.27 -5.31 9.93
C ASP A 193 21.33 -6.26 10.51
N GLU A 194 21.81 -7.23 9.74
CA GLU A 194 22.86 -8.15 10.18
C GLU A 194 24.23 -7.46 10.31
N LEU A 195 24.56 -6.53 9.40
CA LEU A 195 25.80 -5.77 9.43
C LEU A 195 25.88 -4.81 10.63
N LEU A 196 24.74 -4.30 11.11
CA LEU A 196 24.65 -3.42 12.28
C LEU A 196 24.66 -4.17 13.63
N ARG A 197 24.54 -5.50 13.64
CA ARG A 197 24.63 -6.29 14.89
C ARG A 197 26.03 -6.22 15.48
N TYR A 198 26.09 -6.16 16.82
CA TYR A 198 27.33 -6.03 17.60
C TYR A 198 28.46 -6.99 17.14
N ARG A 199 28.15 -8.27 16.89
CA ARG A 199 29.13 -9.29 16.46
C ARG A 199 29.69 -9.05 15.05
N SER A 200 28.90 -8.45 14.17
CA SER A 200 29.27 -8.18 12.78
C SER A 200 30.13 -6.92 12.66
N VAL A 201 30.03 -5.99 13.61
CA VAL A 201 30.73 -4.71 13.60
C VAL A 201 32.23 -4.88 13.81
N GLU A 202 32.63 -5.73 14.76
CA GLU A 202 34.03 -6.09 14.98
C GLU A 202 34.64 -6.67 13.69
N ARG A 203 33.91 -7.58 13.04
CA ARG A 203 34.29 -8.18 11.75
C ARG A 203 34.30 -7.18 10.59
N LEU A 204 33.37 -6.22 10.56
CA LEU A 204 33.33 -5.13 9.58
C LEU A 204 34.53 -4.21 9.71
N ALA A 205 34.98 -3.93 10.94
CA ALA A 205 36.19 -3.15 11.19
C ALA A 205 37.44 -3.88 10.67
N GLU A 206 37.51 -5.20 10.82
CA GLU A 206 38.57 -6.01 10.19
C GLU A 206 38.47 -6.02 8.65
N ILE A 207 37.26 -6.13 8.10
CA ILE A 207 37.02 -6.05 6.65
C ILE A 207 37.48 -4.69 6.12
N ARG A 208 37.15 -3.60 6.82
CA ARG A 208 37.53 -2.23 6.45
C ARG A 208 39.03 -2.08 6.22
N GLN A 209 39.87 -2.73 7.03
CA GLN A 209 41.33 -2.68 6.90
C GLN A 209 41.84 -3.37 5.63
N LYS A 210 41.07 -4.32 5.09
CA LYS A 210 41.41 -5.11 3.89
C LYS A 210 40.75 -4.56 2.61
N LEU A 211 39.94 -3.50 2.70
CA LEU A 211 39.30 -2.88 1.55
C LEU A 211 40.27 -1.90 0.88
N HIS A 212 40.39 -2.01 -0.44
CA HIS A 212 41.16 -1.09 -1.29
C HIS A 212 40.26 -0.16 -2.14
N ASP A 213 38.99 -0.53 -2.31
CA ASP A 213 38.00 0.22 -3.08
C ASP A 213 37.44 1.37 -2.23
N GLU A 214 37.74 2.60 -2.63
CA GLU A 214 37.36 3.83 -1.91
C GLU A 214 35.85 3.91 -1.63
N ARG A 215 35.02 3.44 -2.57
CA ARG A 215 33.55 3.45 -2.41
C ARG A 215 33.11 2.48 -1.33
N LYS A 216 33.63 1.25 -1.34
CA LYS A 216 33.33 0.23 -0.32
C LYS A 216 33.86 0.64 1.06
N ILE A 217 35.03 1.27 1.09
CA ILE A 217 35.63 1.87 2.28
C ILE A 217 34.66 2.85 2.95
N LYS A 218 34.13 3.79 2.18
CA LYS A 218 33.25 4.86 2.66
C LYS A 218 31.90 4.30 3.14
N ILE A 219 31.35 3.32 2.43
CA ILE A 219 30.15 2.57 2.85
C ILE A 219 30.40 1.86 4.18
N CYS A 220 31.52 1.15 4.31
CA CYS A 220 31.88 0.43 5.52
C CYS A 220 32.06 1.39 6.72
N GLU A 221 32.72 2.52 6.53
CA GLU A 221 32.89 3.55 7.56
C GLU A 221 31.57 4.16 8.02
N ALA A 222 30.61 4.36 7.12
CA ALA A 222 29.29 4.85 7.49
C ALA A 222 28.54 3.84 8.37
N ILE A 223 28.59 2.56 8.03
CA ILE A 223 28.01 1.47 8.84
C ILE A 223 28.69 1.40 10.22
N LEU A 224 30.03 1.50 10.26
CA LEU A 224 30.81 1.49 11.50
C LEU A 224 30.56 2.72 12.38
N LYS A 225 30.48 3.93 11.80
CA LYS A 225 30.15 5.17 12.52
C LYS A 225 28.74 5.14 13.08
N GLY A 226 27.81 4.53 12.34
CA GLY A 226 26.49 4.23 12.87
C GLY A 226 26.58 3.42 14.15
N ASN A 227 27.48 2.43 14.22
CA ASN A 227 27.66 1.58 15.40
C ASN A 227 28.23 2.31 16.64
N VAL A 228 29.18 3.24 16.50
CA VAL A 228 29.80 3.96 17.64
C VAL A 228 28.79 4.81 18.44
N LEU A 229 27.69 5.22 17.81
CA LEU A 229 26.60 5.93 18.47
C LEU A 229 25.73 5.02 19.37
N PHE A 230 25.92 3.69 19.33
CA PHE A 230 25.17 2.71 20.14
C PHE A 230 25.83 2.35 21.48
N SER A 231 27.12 2.65 21.68
CA SER A 231 27.89 2.15 22.83
C SER A 231 27.85 3.03 24.08
N HIS A 232 27.50 4.31 23.96
CA HIS A 232 27.38 5.21 25.11
C HIS A 232 26.03 5.90 25.13
N ARG A 233 25.17 5.52 26.10
CA ARG A 233 24.29 6.41 26.88
C ARG A 233 23.18 5.61 27.59
N LEU A 234 23.35 5.38 28.89
CA LEU A 234 22.28 4.98 29.81
C LEU A 234 22.36 5.86 31.06
N SER A 235 21.31 6.61 31.38
CA SER A 235 21.09 7.13 32.73
C SER A 235 20.01 6.28 33.39
N PHE A 236 20.33 5.66 34.53
CA PHE A 236 19.38 4.87 35.31
C PHE A 236 18.40 5.80 36.04
N ARG A 237 17.10 5.70 35.68
CA ARG A 237 16.00 5.96 36.60
C ARG A 237 15.11 4.74 36.56
N GLU A 238 15.08 4.00 37.66
CA GLU A 238 14.20 2.85 37.85
C GLU A 238 12.88 3.35 38.42
N GLU A 239 11.80 3.35 37.65
CA GLU A 239 10.48 3.60 38.21
C GLU A 239 9.34 2.94 37.41
N VAL A 240 8.40 2.39 38.20
CA VAL A 240 7.02 1.97 37.91
C VAL A 240 6.77 0.62 37.19
N GLN A 241 6.20 -0.31 37.97
CA GLN A 241 5.55 -1.54 37.52
C GLN A 241 4.23 -1.20 36.79
N GLY A 242 3.98 -1.80 35.62
CA GLY A 242 2.70 -1.67 34.90
C GLY A 242 2.74 -0.98 33.53
N LEU A 243 3.89 -0.49 33.08
CA LEU A 243 4.04 0.20 31.79
C LEU A 243 4.37 -0.75 30.62
N THR A 244 3.95 -0.36 29.42
CA THR A 244 4.26 -1.01 28.13
C THR A 244 5.51 -0.40 27.51
N CYS A 245 6.27 -1.20 26.75
CA CYS A 245 7.39 -0.69 25.96
C CYS A 245 6.89 0.35 24.94
N GLN A 246 7.42 1.57 24.92
CA GLN A 246 7.01 2.62 23.98
C GLN A 246 7.47 2.36 22.53
N CYS A 247 8.30 1.34 22.32
CA CYS A 247 8.75 0.91 21.00
C CYS A 247 7.98 -0.29 20.44
N CYS A 248 7.52 -1.23 21.27
CA CYS A 248 6.86 -2.47 20.79
C CYS A 248 5.53 -2.78 21.48
N SER A 249 5.05 -1.89 22.36
CA SER A 249 3.75 -1.95 23.04
C SER A 249 3.50 -3.21 23.89
N ARG A 250 4.49 -4.10 24.08
CA ARG A 250 4.34 -5.32 24.87
C ARG A 250 4.17 -5.00 26.36
N ILE A 251 3.08 -5.52 26.93
CA ILE A 251 2.80 -5.54 28.38
C ILE A 251 3.69 -6.61 29.03
N ARG A 252 4.30 -6.29 30.18
CA ARG A 252 5.07 -7.27 30.95
C ARG A 252 4.18 -8.43 31.43
N SER A 253 4.60 -9.67 31.18
CA SER A 253 4.10 -10.81 31.94
C SER A 253 4.87 -10.93 33.27
N PHE A 254 4.16 -11.28 34.34
CA PHE A 254 4.67 -11.37 35.72
C PHE A 254 5.83 -12.35 35.94
N LYS A 255 6.27 -13.10 34.91
CA LYS A 255 7.24 -14.19 35.05
C LYS A 255 8.62 -13.98 34.41
N SER A 256 8.94 -12.82 33.82
CA SER A 256 10.31 -12.56 33.34
C SER A 256 10.88 -11.21 33.77
N VAL A 257 12.06 -11.26 34.41
CA VAL A 257 12.81 -10.10 34.93
C VAL A 257 13.51 -9.37 33.77
N LYS A 258 12.77 -8.73 32.86
CA LYS A 258 13.34 -7.88 31.79
C LYS A 258 12.98 -6.41 32.01
N ARG A 259 13.92 -5.60 32.55
CA ARG A 259 13.76 -4.16 32.88
C ARG A 259 13.52 -3.30 31.63
N LEU A 260 12.72 -2.24 31.76
CA LEU A 260 12.61 -1.15 30.77
C LEU A 260 13.80 -0.21 30.95
N ILE A 261 14.25 0.39 29.85
CA ILE A 261 15.48 1.19 29.77
C ILE A 261 15.17 2.45 28.95
N PHE A 262 15.71 3.60 29.35
CA PHE A 262 15.54 4.85 28.62
C PHE A 262 16.60 4.99 27.51
N CYS A 263 16.17 5.24 26.28
CA CYS A 263 17.08 5.52 25.16
C CYS A 263 17.39 7.02 25.07
N ASN A 264 18.65 7.43 25.22
CA ASN A 264 19.01 8.86 25.16
C ASN A 264 19.00 9.47 23.75
N SER A 265 18.87 8.67 22.69
CA SER A 265 18.81 9.18 21.31
C SER A 265 17.37 9.51 20.87
N CYS A 266 16.40 8.66 21.20
CA CYS A 266 14.99 8.91 20.86
C CYS A 266 14.12 9.29 22.07
N LEU A 267 14.69 9.34 23.27
CA LEU A 267 14.02 9.67 24.55
C LEU A 267 12.82 8.79 24.89
N LYS A 268 12.80 7.54 24.39
CA LYS A 268 11.73 6.56 24.64
C LYS A 268 12.16 5.48 25.63
N GLU A 269 11.18 4.95 26.35
CA GLU A 269 11.31 3.78 27.21
C GLU A 269 11.19 2.48 26.41
N VAL A 270 12.25 1.68 26.40
CA VAL A 270 12.36 0.47 25.57
C VAL A 270 12.63 -0.77 26.42
N CYS A 271 12.10 -1.93 25.99
CA CYS A 271 12.37 -3.20 26.66
C CYS A 271 13.77 -3.74 26.30
N ASN A 272 14.25 -4.71 27.09
CA ASN A 272 15.57 -5.32 26.86
C ASN A 272 15.69 -6.07 25.50
N GLU A 273 14.57 -6.40 24.85
CA GLU A 273 14.56 -6.90 23.47
C GLU A 273 14.72 -5.77 22.45
N CYS A 274 13.91 -4.71 22.55
CA CYS A 274 14.05 -3.49 21.72
C CYS A 274 15.36 -2.73 21.96
N ARG A 275 16.05 -2.98 23.07
CA ARG A 275 17.42 -2.49 23.29
C ARG A 275 18.40 -3.04 22.26
N ARG A 276 18.16 -4.27 21.77
CA ARG A 276 19.06 -4.94 20.81
C ARG A 276 18.79 -4.52 19.37
N THR A 277 17.70 -3.79 19.13
CA THR A 277 17.35 -3.23 17.82
C THR A 277 17.90 -1.80 17.69
N PRO A 278 18.27 -1.35 16.47
CA PRO A 278 18.78 -0.01 16.24
C PRO A 278 17.79 1.11 16.66
N CYS A 279 18.30 2.25 17.12
CA CYS A 279 17.48 3.44 17.41
C CYS A 279 17.21 4.20 16.11
N TRP A 280 15.93 4.44 15.79
CA TRP A 280 15.53 5.06 14.52
C TRP A 280 15.96 6.51 14.33
N THR A 281 15.95 7.31 15.41
CA THR A 281 16.51 8.68 15.39
C THR A 281 18.00 8.66 15.03
N LEU A 282 18.71 7.62 15.46
CA LEU A 282 20.13 7.44 15.20
C LEU A 282 20.40 6.95 13.77
N ILE A 283 19.53 6.07 13.25
CA ILE A 283 19.55 5.66 11.84
C ILE A 283 19.37 6.89 10.93
N ASP A 284 18.44 7.79 11.28
CA ASP A 284 18.20 9.04 10.54
C ASP A 284 19.43 9.98 10.58
N GLU A 285 20.13 10.05 11.71
CA GLU A 285 21.39 10.82 11.81
C GLU A 285 22.52 10.21 10.95
N CYS A 286 22.64 8.88 10.92
CA CYS A 286 23.60 8.18 10.05
C CYS A 286 23.27 8.41 8.57
N TYR A 287 21.98 8.43 8.24
CA TYR A 287 21.48 8.77 6.91
C TYR A 287 21.84 10.20 6.52
N ARG A 288 21.68 11.18 7.41
CA ARG A 288 22.10 12.58 7.16
C ARG A 288 23.60 12.70 6.96
N ALA A 289 24.40 11.92 7.70
CA ALA A 289 25.85 11.88 7.49
C ALA A 289 26.22 11.29 6.12
N LEU A 290 25.50 10.26 5.67
CA LEU A 290 25.65 9.64 4.34
C LEU A 290 25.17 10.54 3.20
N SER A 291 24.11 11.34 3.40
CA SER A 291 23.61 12.26 2.38
C SER A 291 24.53 13.46 2.17
N THR A 292 25.14 13.96 3.24
CA THR A 292 26.16 15.04 3.20
C THR A 292 27.41 14.59 2.43
N PHE A 293 27.69 13.29 2.42
CA PHE A 293 28.88 12.69 1.84
C PHE A 293 28.92 12.69 0.30
N TYR A 294 27.76 12.66 -0.37
CA TYR A 294 27.70 12.51 -1.83
C TYR A 294 27.77 13.80 -2.64
N GLY A 295 27.83 14.98 -2.00
CA GLY A 295 28.10 16.26 -2.65
C GLY A 295 27.02 16.73 -3.64
N TYR A 296 26.71 18.02 -3.62
CA TYR A 296 25.59 18.65 -4.35
C TYR A 296 25.80 18.83 -5.88
N SER A 297 26.61 17.98 -6.55
CA SER A 297 27.10 18.30 -7.90
C SER A 297 27.13 17.13 -8.88
N ASN A 298 25.95 16.60 -9.29
CA ASN A 298 25.60 16.31 -10.71
C ASN A 298 24.23 15.59 -10.87
N HIS A 299 23.22 16.34 -11.34
CA HIS A 299 21.78 16.06 -11.26
C HIS A 299 21.18 14.84 -12.01
N ARG A 300 21.95 13.94 -12.65
CA ARG A 300 21.36 12.78 -13.37
C ARG A 300 21.64 11.41 -12.74
N HIS A 301 22.68 11.27 -11.92
CA HIS A 301 23.00 10.01 -11.23
C HIS A 301 22.39 9.93 -9.83
N HIS A 302 22.02 11.08 -9.24
CA HIS A 302 21.45 11.13 -7.91
C HIS A 302 19.97 10.76 -7.87
N LEU A 303 19.18 10.97 -8.93
CA LEU A 303 17.75 10.67 -8.88
C LEU A 303 17.46 9.18 -8.64
N SER A 304 18.28 8.25 -9.17
CA SER A 304 18.04 6.81 -9.03
C SER A 304 18.35 6.30 -7.61
N LEU A 305 19.52 6.66 -7.03
CA LEU A 305 19.87 6.24 -5.67
C LEU A 305 19.05 6.99 -4.61
N LEU A 306 18.70 8.24 -4.88
CA LEU A 306 17.93 9.11 -3.99
C LEU A 306 16.43 8.77 -4.10
N LEU A 307 15.88 8.34 -5.26
CA LEU A 307 14.55 7.68 -5.35
C LEU A 307 14.55 6.29 -4.73
N GLN A 308 15.60 5.48 -4.90
CA GLN A 308 15.66 4.14 -4.29
C GLN A 308 15.72 4.24 -2.77
N LEU A 309 16.48 5.20 -2.23
CA LEU A 309 16.49 5.51 -0.80
C LEU A 309 15.20 6.23 -0.37
N LEU A 310 14.54 7.04 -1.22
CA LEU A 310 13.20 7.60 -0.95
C LEU A 310 12.11 6.53 -0.93
N LEU A 311 12.20 5.49 -1.77
CA LEU A 311 11.27 4.37 -1.82
C LEU A 311 11.49 3.43 -0.62
N ILE A 312 12.75 3.24 -0.21
CA ILE A 312 13.09 2.65 1.09
C ILE A 312 12.56 3.52 2.24
N PHE A 313 12.62 4.85 2.15
CA PHE A 313 12.06 5.80 3.13
C PHE A 313 10.51 5.77 3.16
N LEU A 314 9.86 5.55 2.01
CA LEU A 314 8.41 5.43 1.88
C LEU A 314 7.90 4.06 2.35
N HIS A 315 8.68 2.99 2.21
CA HIS A 315 8.33 1.65 2.73
C HIS A 315 8.74 1.41 4.19
N ILE A 316 9.81 2.04 4.71
CA ILE A 316 10.15 1.93 6.15
C ILE A 316 9.18 2.74 7.03
N ASN A 317 8.58 3.81 6.49
CA ASN A 317 7.44 4.47 7.14
C ASN A 317 6.18 3.56 7.21
N CYS A 318 6.16 2.44 6.48
CA CYS A 318 5.10 1.43 6.57
C CYS A 318 5.38 0.41 7.70
N GLU A 319 6.62 -0.05 7.88
CA GLU A 319 6.94 -1.12 8.84
C GLU A 319 7.10 -0.66 10.31
N MET A 320 7.33 0.62 10.60
CA MET A 320 7.30 1.12 11.99
C MET A 320 5.89 1.38 12.55
N SER A 321 4.86 1.05 11.77
CA SER A 321 3.48 0.96 12.23
C SER A 321 2.93 -0.46 12.17
N SER A 322 3.78 -1.45 12.45
CA SER A 322 3.32 -2.79 12.83
C SER A 322 2.72 -2.79 14.26
N ASN A 323 1.75 -1.92 14.49
CA ASN A 323 0.60 -2.24 15.32
C ASN A 323 -0.56 -2.38 14.31
N GLY A 324 -0.67 -3.59 13.75
CA GLY A 324 -1.88 -4.13 13.13
C GLY A 324 -2.64 -3.24 12.15
N TYR A 325 -2.14 -3.10 10.92
CA TYR A 325 -3.01 -3.07 9.75
C TYR A 325 -2.50 -4.12 8.77
N GLY A 326 -3.24 -5.21 8.60
CA GLY A 326 -2.91 -6.24 7.64
C GLY A 326 -3.07 -5.69 6.22
N ASP A 327 -1.97 -5.50 5.52
CA ASP A 327 -1.96 -5.03 4.12
C ASP A 327 -1.96 -6.20 3.11
N SER A 328 -2.64 -7.29 3.47
CA SER A 328 -2.89 -8.44 2.60
C SER A 328 -4.38 -8.52 2.19
N GLY A 329 -5.03 -7.37 2.04
CA GLY A 329 -6.46 -7.25 1.74
C GLY A 329 -6.73 -6.81 0.29
N PRO A 330 -7.91 -7.12 -0.26
CA PRO A 330 -8.29 -6.67 -1.59
C PRO A 330 -8.39 -5.13 -1.66
N VAL A 331 -8.14 -4.57 -2.84
CA VAL A 331 -8.18 -3.12 -3.11
C VAL A 331 -9.45 -2.77 -3.88
N ARG A 332 -10.16 -1.73 -3.46
CA ARG A 332 -11.30 -1.14 -4.20
C ARG A 332 -10.80 -0.08 -5.17
N SER A 333 -11.18 -0.21 -6.44
CA SER A 333 -10.85 0.76 -7.47
C SER A 333 -11.69 2.04 -7.36
N ALA A 334 -11.20 3.14 -7.95
CA ALA A 334 -11.96 4.39 -8.13
C ALA A 334 -12.88 4.27 -9.36
N SER A 335 -13.90 3.41 -9.28
CA SER A 335 -14.72 2.97 -10.42
C SER A 335 -15.53 4.09 -11.08
N HIS A 336 -15.81 5.18 -10.37
CA HIS A 336 -16.59 6.32 -10.88
C HIS A 336 -15.71 7.49 -11.34
N ALA A 337 -14.39 7.37 -11.23
CA ALA A 337 -13.44 8.34 -11.76
C ALA A 337 -13.54 8.42 -13.29
N GLY A 338 -13.56 9.65 -13.82
CA GLY A 338 -13.71 9.94 -15.25
C GLY A 338 -15.16 10.08 -15.72
N SER A 339 -16.15 9.76 -14.89
CA SER A 339 -17.58 9.97 -15.20
C SER A 339 -18.29 10.87 -14.19
N TRP A 340 -18.22 10.55 -12.90
CA TRP A 340 -18.88 11.34 -11.84
C TRP A 340 -18.00 12.49 -11.33
N TYR A 341 -16.70 12.30 -11.39
CA TYR A 341 -15.67 13.29 -11.06
C TYR A 341 -14.46 13.09 -11.98
N SER A 342 -13.57 14.08 -12.06
CA SER A 342 -12.39 13.99 -12.94
C SER A 342 -11.46 12.84 -12.52
N GLY A 343 -11.15 11.94 -13.46
CA GLY A 343 -10.12 10.91 -13.24
C GLY A 343 -8.69 11.44 -13.33
N ASN A 344 -8.50 12.70 -13.77
CA ASN A 344 -7.20 13.34 -13.81
C ASN A 344 -6.88 14.00 -12.48
N GLN A 345 -5.83 13.52 -11.80
CA GLN A 345 -5.39 14.00 -10.50
C GLN A 345 -5.25 15.53 -10.41
N ARG A 346 -4.59 16.17 -11.39
CA ARG A 346 -4.34 17.62 -11.36
C ARG A 346 -5.62 18.43 -11.50
N GLU A 347 -6.51 18.00 -12.41
CA GLU A 347 -7.78 18.69 -12.62
C GLU A 347 -8.71 18.51 -11.41
N LEU A 348 -8.77 17.30 -10.84
CA LEU A 348 -9.56 17.03 -9.64
C LEU A 348 -9.06 17.87 -8.45
N ASP A 349 -7.75 17.91 -8.23
CA ASP A 349 -7.14 18.70 -7.16
C ASP A 349 -7.47 20.20 -7.31
N ARG A 350 -7.38 20.73 -8.53
CA ARG A 350 -7.71 22.12 -8.86
C ARG A 350 -9.19 22.45 -8.60
N GLN A 351 -10.10 21.57 -9.02
CA GLN A 351 -11.55 21.74 -8.82
C GLN A 351 -11.90 21.77 -7.33
N LEU A 352 -11.41 20.79 -6.57
CA LEU A 352 -11.66 20.70 -5.13
C LEU A 352 -11.06 21.89 -4.37
N SER A 353 -9.84 22.30 -4.71
CA SER A 353 -9.21 23.49 -4.11
C SER A 353 -10.07 24.72 -4.31
N LYS A 354 -10.50 24.97 -5.56
CA LYS A 354 -11.35 26.11 -5.89
C LYS A 354 -12.64 26.13 -5.07
N TRP A 355 -13.35 25.02 -4.97
CA TRP A 355 -14.60 24.96 -4.21
C TRP A 355 -14.37 25.13 -2.70
N LEU A 356 -13.31 24.51 -2.15
CA LEU A 356 -12.94 24.69 -0.74
C LEU A 356 -12.53 26.13 -0.42
N ASP A 357 -11.91 26.85 -1.35
CA ASP A 357 -11.57 28.26 -1.19
C ASP A 357 -12.80 29.16 -1.25
N GLN A 358 -13.81 28.79 -2.06
CA GLN A 358 -15.07 29.53 -2.21
C GLN A 358 -16.08 29.30 -1.08
N ALA A 359 -15.94 28.19 -0.32
CA ALA A 359 -16.87 27.75 0.72
C ALA A 359 -16.93 28.63 2.00
N GLY A 360 -16.32 29.82 1.98
CA GLY A 360 -16.28 30.74 3.12
C GLY A 360 -15.37 30.27 4.27
N GLU A 361 -15.48 30.94 5.41
CA GLU A 361 -14.73 30.59 6.63
C GLU A 361 -15.36 29.39 7.35
N SER A 362 -14.52 28.63 8.04
CA SER A 362 -15.00 27.57 8.93
C SER A 362 -15.70 28.19 10.14
N VAL A 363 -16.85 27.63 10.52
CA VAL A 363 -17.66 28.08 11.65
C VAL A 363 -17.40 27.27 12.93
N GLY A 364 -16.52 26.25 12.88
CA GLY A 364 -16.15 25.45 14.04
C GLY A 364 -15.40 24.16 13.69
N VAL A 365 -15.19 23.30 14.70
CA VAL A 365 -14.57 21.99 14.53
C VAL A 365 -15.65 20.91 14.38
N ALA A 366 -15.90 20.48 13.15
CA ALA A 366 -16.93 19.49 12.89
C ALA A 366 -16.56 18.10 13.44
N ARG A 367 -17.54 17.43 14.05
CA ARG A 367 -17.47 16.02 14.50
C ARG A 367 -18.28 15.08 13.61
N ALA A 368 -19.23 15.63 12.86
CA ALA A 368 -19.84 14.97 11.71
C ALA A 368 -20.17 16.02 10.63
N VAL A 369 -20.28 15.59 9.38
CA VAL A 369 -20.74 16.42 8.26
C VAL A 369 -21.78 15.67 7.43
N ILE A 370 -22.77 16.37 6.90
CA ILE A 370 -23.67 15.88 5.84
C ILE A 370 -23.21 16.50 4.53
N SER A 371 -23.01 15.68 3.49
CA SER A 371 -22.52 16.11 2.18
C SER A 371 -23.22 15.33 1.05
N PRO A 372 -23.50 15.98 -0.10
CA PRO A 372 -24.11 15.33 -1.26
C PRO A 372 -23.19 14.32 -1.94
N HIS A 373 -23.77 13.43 -2.76
CA HIS A 373 -23.06 12.41 -3.54
C HIS A 373 -23.51 12.31 -5.00
N ALA A 374 -24.01 13.41 -5.58
CA ALA A 374 -24.12 13.52 -7.02
C ALA A 374 -22.73 13.71 -7.68
N GLY A 375 -22.71 13.74 -9.01
CA GLY A 375 -21.50 14.10 -9.76
C GLY A 375 -20.99 15.50 -9.38
N TYR A 376 -19.67 15.67 -9.32
CA TYR A 376 -19.04 16.88 -8.79
C TYR A 376 -19.37 18.15 -9.58
N SER A 377 -19.68 18.03 -10.87
CA SER A 377 -20.17 19.14 -11.68
C SER A 377 -21.50 19.74 -11.18
N TYR A 378 -22.29 18.98 -10.42
CA TYR A 378 -23.57 19.43 -9.88
C TYR A 378 -23.47 19.86 -8.41
N CYS A 379 -22.76 19.10 -7.58
CA CYS A 379 -22.80 19.28 -6.12
C CYS A 379 -21.44 19.53 -5.46
N GLY A 380 -20.35 19.60 -6.22
CA GLY A 380 -18.99 19.78 -5.68
C GLY A 380 -18.83 21.08 -4.89
N GLU A 381 -19.41 22.18 -5.39
CA GLU A 381 -19.41 23.46 -4.68
C GLU A 381 -20.12 23.36 -3.32
N THR A 382 -21.30 22.74 -3.30
CA THR A 382 -22.09 22.54 -2.07
C THR A 382 -21.36 21.64 -1.08
N ALA A 383 -20.80 20.50 -1.54
CA ALA A 383 -20.03 19.58 -0.70
C ALA A 383 -18.85 20.28 0.00
N ALA A 384 -18.19 21.22 -0.67
CA ALA A 384 -17.06 21.94 -0.09
C ALA A 384 -17.40 22.70 1.19
N TYR A 385 -18.63 23.20 1.36
CA TYR A 385 -19.07 23.86 2.60
C TYR A 385 -19.04 22.93 3.82
N ALA A 386 -19.39 21.65 3.64
CA ALA A 386 -19.29 20.64 4.69
C ALA A 386 -17.82 20.29 4.98
N PHE A 387 -17.06 19.97 3.94
CA PHE A 387 -15.66 19.55 4.07
C PHE A 387 -14.73 20.64 4.62
N LYS A 388 -15.05 21.92 4.39
CA LYS A 388 -14.32 23.07 4.95
C LYS A 388 -14.34 23.14 6.48
N GLN A 389 -15.33 22.50 7.13
CA GLN A 389 -15.47 22.50 8.59
C GLN A 389 -14.58 21.46 9.29
N ILE A 390 -13.93 20.58 8.51
CA ILE A 390 -13.05 19.55 9.05
C ILE A 390 -11.72 20.19 9.38
N VAL A 391 -11.24 19.99 10.61
CA VAL A 391 -9.90 20.38 11.05
C VAL A 391 -9.00 19.14 10.97
N PRO A 392 -8.15 18.99 9.94
CA PRO A 392 -7.41 17.75 9.72
C PRO A 392 -6.44 17.41 10.85
N ASP A 393 -6.00 18.43 11.60
CA ASP A 393 -5.03 18.29 12.67
C ASP A 393 -5.49 17.38 13.81
N THR A 394 -6.80 17.31 14.03
CA THR A 394 -7.40 16.57 15.14
C THR A 394 -7.88 15.18 14.74
N ILE A 395 -7.96 14.86 13.44
CA ILE A 395 -8.67 13.67 12.94
C ILE A 395 -7.69 12.56 12.54
N ASN A 396 -7.92 11.37 13.09
CA ASN A 396 -7.18 10.15 12.74
C ASN A 396 -8.05 9.12 12.02
N ARG A 397 -9.37 9.21 12.13
CA ARG A 397 -10.30 8.20 11.60
C ARG A 397 -11.59 8.85 11.10
N ILE A 398 -12.01 8.45 9.89
CA ILE A 398 -13.18 9.01 9.23
C ILE A 398 -14.17 7.90 8.89
N PHE A 399 -15.33 7.89 9.53
CA PHE A 399 -16.44 7.00 9.19
C PHE A 399 -17.19 7.59 8.01
N VAL A 400 -17.43 6.80 6.96
CA VAL A 400 -18.18 7.25 5.78
C VAL A 400 -19.44 6.42 5.65
N LEU A 401 -20.59 7.00 6.00
CA LEU A 401 -21.88 6.33 5.97
C LEU A 401 -22.62 6.74 4.70
N GLY A 402 -22.74 5.82 3.75
CA GLY A 402 -23.45 6.05 2.48
C GLY A 402 -24.67 5.15 2.32
N PRO A 403 -25.77 5.64 1.74
CA PRO A 403 -26.92 4.80 1.42
C PRO A 403 -26.60 3.79 0.31
N SER A 404 -27.25 2.63 0.33
CA SER A 404 -27.20 1.66 -0.77
C SER A 404 -28.20 1.98 -1.87
N HIS A 405 -27.71 2.11 -3.11
CA HIS A 405 -28.48 2.24 -4.34
C HIS A 405 -28.46 0.96 -5.17
N VAL A 406 -27.40 0.16 -5.04
CA VAL A 406 -27.18 -1.04 -5.87
C VAL A 406 -27.86 -2.27 -5.27
N VAL A 407 -27.72 -2.47 -3.96
CA VAL A 407 -28.19 -3.69 -3.29
C VAL A 407 -29.29 -3.41 -2.28
N SER A 408 -30.29 -4.30 -2.27
CA SER A 408 -31.30 -4.31 -1.21
C SER A 408 -30.68 -4.87 0.08
N LEU A 409 -30.38 -3.96 1.01
CA LEU A 409 -29.74 -4.27 2.28
C LEU A 409 -30.70 -3.95 3.44
N SER A 410 -30.87 -4.86 4.39
CA SER A 410 -31.76 -4.68 5.55
C SER A 410 -31.03 -4.28 6.84
N GLY A 411 -29.77 -3.87 6.71
CA GLY A 411 -28.84 -3.54 7.79
C GLY A 411 -27.76 -2.57 7.30
N CYS A 412 -26.60 -2.60 7.95
CA CYS A 412 -25.39 -1.97 7.45
C CYS A 412 -24.39 -3.04 7.01
N ALA A 413 -23.58 -2.75 6.00
CA ALA A 413 -22.53 -3.63 5.53
C ALA A 413 -21.17 -2.92 5.62
N LEU A 414 -20.12 -3.72 5.73
CA LEU A 414 -18.74 -3.26 5.86
C LEU A 414 -17.88 -3.78 4.71
N THR A 415 -16.87 -2.99 4.36
CA THR A 415 -15.93 -3.34 3.30
C THR A 415 -15.11 -4.60 3.66
N THR A 416 -14.83 -5.41 2.63
CA THR A 416 -13.84 -6.49 2.72
C THR A 416 -12.46 -6.06 2.23
N CYS A 417 -12.34 -4.84 1.70
CA CYS A 417 -11.11 -4.27 1.19
C CYS A 417 -10.20 -3.75 2.32
N SER A 418 -8.89 -3.67 2.06
CA SER A 418 -7.92 -2.97 2.92
C SER A 418 -7.66 -1.53 2.51
N LEU A 419 -8.02 -1.19 1.27
CA LEU A 419 -7.67 0.10 0.68
C LEU A 419 -8.68 0.51 -0.39
N TYR A 420 -9.02 1.80 -0.41
CA TYR A 420 -9.85 2.45 -1.42
C TYR A 420 -9.01 3.45 -2.22
N ARG A 421 -8.91 3.26 -3.54
CA ARG A 421 -8.18 4.19 -4.40
C ARG A 421 -8.97 5.47 -4.66
N THR A 422 -8.25 6.58 -4.81
CA THR A 422 -8.77 7.81 -5.41
C THR A 422 -7.72 8.40 -6.35
N PRO A 423 -8.05 9.30 -7.29
CA PRO A 423 -7.04 9.94 -8.11
C PRO A 423 -6.04 10.81 -7.32
N LEU A 424 -6.35 11.21 -6.08
CA LEU A 424 -5.49 12.07 -5.26
C LEU A 424 -4.57 11.28 -4.33
N ALA A 425 -5.11 10.25 -3.67
CA ALA A 425 -4.42 9.39 -2.73
C ALA A 425 -5.19 8.09 -2.49
N ASP A 426 -4.48 7.05 -2.08
CA ASP A 426 -5.08 5.81 -1.60
C ASP A 426 -5.47 5.94 -0.12
N LEU A 427 -6.67 5.49 0.22
CA LEU A 427 -7.25 5.61 1.56
C LEU A 427 -7.31 4.24 2.25
N HIS A 428 -6.58 4.08 3.34
CA HIS A 428 -6.52 2.82 4.07
C HIS A 428 -7.75 2.61 4.96
N ILE A 429 -8.26 1.38 4.97
CA ILE A 429 -9.36 0.97 5.82
C ILE A 429 -8.86 0.72 7.24
N ASP A 430 -9.61 1.22 8.23
CA ASP A 430 -9.36 0.90 9.63
C ASP A 430 -9.80 -0.55 9.95
N GLN A 431 -8.96 -1.54 9.64
CA GLN A 431 -9.27 -2.95 9.88
C GLN A 431 -9.57 -3.27 11.35
N THR A 432 -8.95 -2.58 12.32
CA THR A 432 -9.25 -2.83 13.73
C THR A 432 -10.72 -2.48 14.03
N VAL A 433 -11.18 -1.29 13.61
CA VAL A 433 -12.59 -0.93 13.76
C VAL A 433 -13.50 -1.78 12.89
N ASN A 434 -13.07 -2.11 11.68
CA ASN A 434 -13.84 -2.98 10.79
C ASN A 434 -14.14 -4.32 11.49
N ASP A 435 -13.13 -4.91 12.13
CA ASP A 435 -13.25 -6.17 12.86
C ASP A 435 -14.06 -6.02 14.16
N GLU A 436 -13.91 -4.91 14.90
CA GLU A 436 -14.76 -4.58 16.06
C GLU A 436 -16.24 -4.50 15.66
N LEU A 437 -16.55 -3.77 14.58
CA LEU A 437 -17.90 -3.63 14.07
C LEU A 437 -18.44 -4.98 13.58
N LYS A 438 -17.65 -5.78 12.85
CA LYS A 438 -18.03 -7.17 12.47
C LYS A 438 -18.32 -8.03 13.71
N ALA A 439 -17.52 -7.90 14.77
CA ALA A 439 -17.70 -8.65 16.01
C ALA A 439 -19.05 -8.39 16.70
N THR A 440 -19.68 -7.24 16.47
CA THR A 440 -21.05 -6.95 16.98
C THR A 440 -22.11 -7.87 16.37
N ARG A 441 -21.80 -8.53 15.23
CA ARG A 441 -22.72 -9.33 14.41
C ARG A 441 -23.94 -8.55 13.93
N GLN A 442 -23.85 -7.22 13.90
CA GLN A 442 -24.88 -6.33 13.36
C GLN A 442 -24.58 -5.90 11.94
N PHE A 443 -23.40 -6.21 11.39
CA PHE A 443 -22.97 -5.76 10.07
C PHE A 443 -22.77 -6.95 9.13
N ASP A 444 -23.29 -6.81 7.92
CA ASP A 444 -23.01 -7.71 6.80
C ASP A 444 -21.65 -7.35 6.17
N SER A 445 -21.14 -8.22 5.30
CA SER A 445 -19.97 -7.91 4.46
C SER A 445 -20.43 -7.48 3.08
N MET A 446 -19.82 -6.43 2.53
CA MET A 446 -20.09 -6.00 1.15
C MET A 446 -19.50 -7.01 0.15
N ASP A 447 -20.27 -7.35 -0.89
CA ASP A 447 -19.71 -7.99 -2.08
C ASP A 447 -18.88 -6.97 -2.86
N ARG A 448 -17.73 -7.41 -3.38
CA ARG A 448 -16.76 -6.52 -4.05
C ARG A 448 -17.35 -5.84 -5.29
N ARG A 449 -18.18 -6.54 -6.07
CA ARG A 449 -18.79 -5.98 -7.28
C ARG A 449 -19.80 -4.90 -6.90
N ASP A 450 -20.64 -5.19 -5.91
CA ASP A 450 -21.66 -4.25 -5.46
C ASP A 450 -21.03 -3.01 -4.82
N GLU A 451 -19.96 -3.21 -4.05
CA GLU A 451 -19.14 -2.15 -3.45
C GLU A 451 -18.48 -1.24 -4.49
N GLU A 452 -17.92 -1.79 -5.58
CA GLU A 452 -17.38 -1.00 -6.68
C GLU A 452 -18.47 -0.33 -7.53
N THR A 453 -19.67 -0.89 -7.58
CA THR A 453 -20.81 -0.28 -8.31
C THR A 453 -21.47 0.84 -7.50
N GLU A 454 -21.39 0.79 -6.18
CA GLU A 454 -21.94 1.82 -5.31
C GLU A 454 -21.09 3.10 -5.34
N HIS A 455 -21.76 4.26 -5.44
CA HIS A 455 -21.10 5.55 -5.57
C HIS A 455 -21.25 6.43 -4.32
N SER A 456 -22.23 6.18 -3.46
CA SER A 456 -22.58 7.08 -2.36
C SER A 456 -21.43 7.30 -1.37
N ILE A 457 -20.61 6.28 -1.14
CA ILE A 457 -19.38 6.37 -0.33
C ILE A 457 -18.25 6.97 -1.16
N GLU A 458 -18.08 6.52 -2.41
CA GLU A 458 -16.97 6.95 -3.28
C GLU A 458 -16.94 8.46 -3.52
N MET A 459 -18.10 9.08 -3.69
CA MET A 459 -18.17 10.54 -3.93
C MET A 459 -17.63 11.37 -2.76
N GLN A 460 -17.49 10.80 -1.56
CA GLN A 460 -16.91 11.49 -0.42
C GLN A 460 -15.37 11.39 -0.40
N LEU A 461 -14.79 10.37 -1.03
CA LEU A 461 -13.39 10.00 -0.87
C LEU A 461 -12.40 11.04 -1.43
N PRO A 462 -12.59 11.62 -2.64
CA PRO A 462 -11.68 12.66 -3.13
C PRO A 462 -11.66 13.91 -2.25
N PHE A 463 -12.82 14.34 -1.72
CA PHE A 463 -12.88 15.45 -0.77
C PHE A 463 -12.14 15.13 0.54
N ILE A 464 -12.32 13.90 1.07
CA ILE A 464 -11.56 13.41 2.24
C ILE A 464 -10.06 13.46 1.95
N ALA A 465 -9.60 12.88 0.83
CA ALA A 465 -8.20 12.87 0.44
C ALA A 465 -7.64 14.30 0.31
N LYS A 466 -8.41 15.22 -0.30
CA LYS A 466 -8.00 16.62 -0.48
C LYS A 466 -7.84 17.35 0.85
N VAL A 467 -8.81 17.24 1.75
CA VAL A 467 -8.81 17.95 3.03
C VAL A 467 -7.75 17.39 3.98
N MET A 468 -7.57 16.07 3.99
CA MET A 468 -6.59 15.43 4.86
C MET A 468 -5.15 15.54 4.32
N GLY A 469 -4.96 15.72 3.02
CA GLY A 469 -3.64 15.89 2.40
C GLY A 469 -2.71 14.71 2.69
N SER A 470 -1.46 14.99 3.04
CA SER A 470 -0.44 13.96 3.35
C SER A 470 -0.50 13.42 4.78
N ARG A 471 -1.57 13.71 5.53
CA ARG A 471 -1.69 13.26 6.93
C ARG A 471 -1.98 11.77 6.99
N ARG A 472 -1.59 11.14 8.10
CA ARG A 472 -1.91 9.75 8.37
C ARG A 472 -3.29 9.65 9.02
N PHE A 473 -4.23 9.01 8.35
CA PHE A 473 -5.57 8.71 8.85
C PHE A 473 -6.08 7.41 8.21
N THR A 474 -7.15 6.86 8.76
CA THR A 474 -7.86 5.70 8.21
C THR A 474 -9.33 6.05 7.95
N ILE A 475 -9.99 5.28 7.08
CA ILE A 475 -11.42 5.40 6.83
C ILE A 475 -12.18 4.13 7.26
N VAL A 476 -13.45 4.30 7.60
CA VAL A 476 -14.39 3.20 7.91
C VAL A 476 -15.61 3.35 7.00
N PRO A 477 -15.61 2.73 5.80
CA PRO A 477 -16.76 2.71 4.89
C PRO A 477 -17.89 1.86 5.46
N VAL A 478 -19.08 2.44 5.56
CA VAL A 478 -20.29 1.76 6.04
C VAL A 478 -21.40 1.99 5.03
N LEU A 479 -21.82 0.92 4.36
CA LEU A 479 -22.97 0.95 3.47
C LEU A 479 -24.24 0.77 4.28
N VAL A 480 -25.16 1.71 4.20
CA VAL A 480 -26.37 1.76 5.02
C VAL A 480 -27.58 1.42 4.14
N GLY A 481 -28.24 0.32 4.47
CA GLY A 481 -29.44 -0.13 3.78
C GLY A 481 -30.73 0.51 4.30
N SER A 482 -31.83 -0.19 4.10
CA SER A 482 -33.13 0.12 4.68
C SER A 482 -33.18 -0.29 6.14
N LEU A 483 -33.29 0.68 7.05
CA LEU A 483 -33.26 0.44 8.48
C LEU A 483 -34.62 0.76 9.13
N PRO A 484 -35.29 -0.21 9.78
CA PRO A 484 -36.41 0.10 10.67
C PRO A 484 -35.90 0.87 11.91
N GLY A 485 -36.79 1.59 12.59
CA GLY A 485 -36.44 2.45 13.73
C GLY A 485 -35.66 1.75 14.84
N SER A 486 -35.93 0.47 15.11
CA SER A 486 -35.18 -0.33 16.09
C SER A 486 -33.71 -0.54 15.67
N LYS A 487 -33.45 -0.81 14.37
CA LYS A 487 -32.09 -0.94 13.84
C LYS A 487 -31.38 0.42 13.79
N GLN A 488 -32.07 1.50 13.44
CA GLN A 488 -31.50 2.86 13.48
C GLN A 488 -30.97 3.19 14.89
N LEU A 489 -31.74 2.89 15.93
CA LEU A 489 -31.31 3.06 17.32
C LEU A 489 -30.13 2.14 17.70
N SER A 490 -30.14 0.88 17.24
CA SER A 490 -29.06 -0.08 17.49
C SER A 490 -27.72 0.41 16.92
N TYR A 491 -27.69 0.79 15.64
CA TYR A 491 -26.47 1.35 15.02
C TYR A 491 -26.09 2.69 15.64
N GLY A 492 -27.07 3.55 15.99
CA GLY A 492 -26.81 4.79 16.70
C GLY A 492 -26.05 4.56 18.01
N LYS A 493 -26.43 3.56 18.81
CA LYS A 493 -25.69 3.18 20.04
C LYS A 493 -24.27 2.71 19.76
N ILE A 494 -24.06 1.93 18.70
CA ILE A 494 -22.72 1.47 18.31
C ILE A 494 -21.84 2.66 17.92
N PHE A 495 -22.34 3.53 17.04
CA PHE A 495 -21.57 4.68 16.55
C PHE A 495 -21.41 5.79 17.59
N ALA A 496 -22.28 5.88 18.60
CA ALA A 496 -22.10 6.81 19.72
C ALA A 496 -20.79 6.58 20.49
N ASN A 497 -20.36 5.32 20.65
CA ASN A 497 -19.09 4.99 21.28
C ASN A 497 -17.89 5.52 20.45
N TYR A 498 -18.01 5.50 19.12
CA TYR A 498 -16.97 6.04 18.25
C TYR A 498 -17.06 7.58 18.16
N LEU A 499 -18.23 8.18 18.35
CA LEU A 499 -18.39 9.63 18.41
C LEU A 499 -17.74 10.23 19.67
N GLU A 500 -17.52 9.44 20.73
CA GLU A 500 -16.83 9.87 21.95
C GLU A 500 -15.37 10.26 21.71
N ASP A 501 -14.64 9.52 20.86
CA ASP A 501 -13.24 9.84 20.57
C ASP A 501 -13.16 11.11 19.72
N PRO A 502 -12.56 12.21 20.22
CA PRO A 502 -12.46 13.48 19.49
C PRO A 502 -11.68 13.39 18.19
N ARG A 503 -10.93 12.30 17.98
CA ARG A 503 -10.15 12.04 16.76
C ARG A 503 -10.96 11.37 15.64
N ASN A 504 -12.22 11.03 15.91
CA ASN A 504 -13.14 10.46 14.94
C ASN A 504 -14.04 11.55 14.33
N LEU A 505 -14.22 11.45 13.02
CA LEU A 505 -15.15 12.24 12.21
C LEU A 505 -16.14 11.32 11.50
N PHE A 506 -17.40 11.76 11.35
CA PHE A 506 -18.40 11.07 10.54
C PHE A 506 -18.77 11.88 9.30
N VAL A 507 -18.66 11.29 8.11
CA VAL A 507 -19.16 11.83 6.85
C VAL A 507 -20.43 11.07 6.50
N ILE A 508 -21.55 11.78 6.48
CA ILE A 508 -22.89 11.26 6.21
C ILE A 508 -23.28 11.68 4.79
N SER A 509 -23.35 10.69 3.90
CA SER A 509 -23.57 10.93 2.48
C SER A 509 -25.07 11.01 2.16
N SER A 510 -25.55 12.13 1.66
CA SER A 510 -26.95 12.30 1.26
C SER A 510 -27.18 13.46 0.29
N ASP A 511 -27.85 13.15 -0.81
CA ASP A 511 -28.64 14.13 -1.56
C ASP A 511 -30.02 14.32 -0.89
N PHE A 512 -30.72 15.39 -1.26
CA PHE A 512 -32.03 15.78 -0.72
C PHE A 512 -33.14 15.44 -1.74
N CYS A 513 -34.16 16.29 -1.94
CA CYS A 513 -35.28 15.97 -2.83
C CYS A 513 -34.83 15.61 -4.25
N HIS A 514 -35.18 14.40 -4.69
CA HIS A 514 -35.19 13.98 -6.09
C HIS A 514 -36.62 14.20 -6.63
N TRP A 515 -36.83 15.33 -7.30
CA TRP A 515 -38.14 15.78 -7.76
C TRP A 515 -38.33 15.54 -9.26
N GLY A 516 -39.50 15.07 -9.64
CA GLY A 516 -39.95 14.90 -11.02
C GLY A 516 -40.46 13.49 -11.30
N ASP A 517 -41.15 13.33 -12.43
CA ASP A 517 -41.81 12.07 -12.80
C ASP A 517 -40.83 10.89 -12.90
N ARG A 518 -39.59 11.15 -13.33
CA ARG A 518 -38.52 10.13 -13.39
C ARG A 518 -38.14 9.53 -12.03
N PHE A 519 -38.48 10.20 -10.94
CA PHE A 519 -38.27 9.74 -9.57
C PHE A 519 -39.56 9.28 -8.90
N SER A 520 -40.69 9.30 -9.62
CA SER A 520 -42.03 9.03 -9.08
C SER A 520 -42.35 9.90 -7.85
N PHE A 521 -41.82 11.13 -7.83
CA PHE A 521 -42.01 12.08 -6.75
C PHE A 521 -42.09 13.50 -7.31
N SER A 522 -43.31 13.98 -7.55
CA SER A 522 -43.57 15.33 -8.05
C SER A 522 -44.68 16.07 -7.26
N PRO A 523 -44.69 16.04 -5.91
CA PRO A 523 -45.68 16.80 -5.17
C PRO A 523 -45.41 18.30 -5.31
N PHE A 524 -46.44 19.06 -5.70
CA PHE A 524 -46.45 20.52 -5.67
C PHE A 524 -47.89 21.03 -5.65
N ASP A 525 -48.11 22.18 -5.04
CA ASP A 525 -49.39 22.89 -5.07
C ASP A 525 -49.42 23.84 -6.27
N ARG A 526 -50.25 23.50 -7.26
CA ARG A 526 -50.50 24.29 -8.48
C ARG A 526 -51.16 25.64 -8.18
N ASN A 527 -51.88 25.75 -7.06
CA ASN A 527 -52.67 26.92 -6.71
C ASN A 527 -51.94 27.87 -5.74
N SER A 528 -50.77 27.47 -5.23
CA SER A 528 -50.00 28.26 -4.26
C SER A 528 -49.49 29.60 -4.81
N GLY A 529 -49.36 29.73 -6.14
CA GLY A 529 -48.69 30.87 -6.79
C GLY A 529 -47.17 30.88 -6.61
N VAL A 530 -46.59 29.91 -5.90
CA VAL A 530 -45.16 29.78 -5.63
C VAL A 530 -44.51 28.90 -6.71
N PRO A 531 -43.37 29.30 -7.31
CA PRO A 531 -42.65 28.47 -8.27
C PRO A 531 -42.28 27.09 -7.69
N ILE A 532 -42.30 26.04 -8.53
CA ILE A 532 -42.07 24.66 -8.09
C ILE A 532 -40.72 24.52 -7.36
N PHE A 533 -39.65 25.11 -7.89
CA PHE A 533 -38.33 25.05 -7.25
C PHE A 533 -38.30 25.65 -5.82
N GLU A 534 -39.11 26.66 -5.52
CA GLU A 534 -39.23 27.25 -4.18
C GLU A 534 -40.08 26.39 -3.25
N GLN A 535 -41.07 25.68 -3.77
CA GLN A 535 -41.81 24.66 -3.02
C GLN A 535 -40.90 23.48 -2.65
N ILE A 536 -40.06 23.01 -3.59
CA ILE A 536 -39.03 21.99 -3.33
C ILE A 536 -38.06 22.50 -2.27
N SER A 537 -37.59 23.75 -2.40
CA SER A 537 -36.72 24.37 -1.41
C SER A 537 -37.38 24.40 -0.02
N SER A 538 -38.65 24.80 0.06
CA SER A 538 -39.41 24.82 1.33
C SER A 538 -39.55 23.41 1.93
N LEU A 539 -39.79 22.40 1.10
CA LEU A 539 -39.84 21.00 1.50
C LEU A 539 -38.50 20.54 2.08
N ASP A 540 -37.39 20.81 1.40
CA ASP A 540 -36.04 20.43 1.85
C ASP A 540 -35.64 21.17 3.13
N HIS A 541 -35.89 22.48 3.20
CA HIS A 541 -35.58 23.29 4.39
C HIS A 541 -36.37 22.83 5.62
N ALA A 542 -37.60 22.33 5.45
CA ALA A 542 -38.33 21.71 6.55
C ALA A 542 -37.65 20.42 7.06
N GLY A 543 -37.10 19.61 6.15
CA GLY A 543 -36.29 18.44 6.49
C GLY A 543 -34.97 18.82 7.16
N MET A 544 -34.28 19.84 6.63
CA MET A 544 -33.06 20.39 7.21
C MET A 544 -33.30 20.88 8.64
N LYS A 545 -34.35 21.67 8.90
CA LYS A 545 -34.73 22.12 10.25
C LYS A 545 -35.02 20.95 11.19
N ALA A 546 -35.65 19.88 10.69
CA ALA A 546 -35.90 18.68 11.48
C ALA A 546 -34.58 17.99 11.87
N ILE A 547 -33.58 17.97 10.99
CA ILE A 547 -32.23 17.45 11.30
C ILE A 547 -31.48 18.37 12.28
N GLU A 548 -31.55 19.69 12.08
CA GLU A 548 -30.95 20.70 12.97
C GLU A 548 -31.47 20.62 14.41
N SER A 549 -32.71 20.13 14.60
CA SER A 549 -33.27 19.87 15.93
C SER A 549 -32.55 18.76 16.71
N LEU A 550 -31.69 17.98 16.06
CA LEU A 550 -31.01 16.81 16.62
C LEU A 550 -31.95 15.79 17.28
N ASN A 551 -33.19 15.71 16.79
CA ASN A 551 -34.22 14.81 17.27
C ASN A 551 -34.63 13.81 16.17
N PRO A 552 -34.27 12.52 16.30
CA PRO A 552 -34.58 11.52 15.27
C PRO A 552 -36.08 11.30 15.08
N SER A 553 -36.92 11.56 16.10
CA SER A 553 -38.38 11.44 15.96
C SER A 553 -38.96 12.54 15.08
N VAL A 554 -38.48 13.78 15.22
CA VAL A 554 -38.93 14.93 14.42
C VAL A 554 -38.62 14.71 12.94
N PHE A 555 -37.41 14.23 12.62
CA PHE A 555 -37.05 13.93 11.24
C PHE A 555 -37.83 12.73 10.67
N ASN A 556 -38.08 11.68 11.47
CA ASN A 556 -38.93 10.56 11.07
C ASN A 556 -40.38 10.98 10.79
N GLU A 557 -40.95 11.87 11.60
CA GLU A 557 -42.29 12.42 11.38
C GLU A 557 -42.36 13.24 10.10
N TYR A 558 -41.33 14.06 9.83
CA TYR A 558 -41.19 14.77 8.56
C TYR A 558 -41.17 13.81 7.36
N LEU A 559 -40.36 12.76 7.41
CA LEU A 559 -40.27 11.77 6.33
C LEU A 559 -41.61 11.05 6.11
N LYS A 560 -42.28 10.63 7.18
CA LYS A 560 -43.61 10.00 7.10
C LYS A 560 -44.65 10.93 6.48
N LYS A 561 -44.66 12.21 6.88
CA LYS A 561 -45.64 13.19 6.41
C LYS A 561 -45.42 13.58 4.96
N THR A 562 -44.17 13.79 4.56
CA THR A 562 -43.84 14.42 3.27
C THR A 562 -43.42 13.43 2.19
N GLN A 563 -42.97 12.24 2.59
CA GLN A 563 -42.37 11.24 1.71
C GLN A 563 -41.20 11.78 0.87
N ASN A 564 -40.51 12.85 1.33
CA ASN A 564 -39.40 13.45 0.60
C ASN A 564 -38.32 12.40 0.28
N THR A 565 -37.82 12.42 -0.95
CA THR A 565 -36.93 11.42 -1.56
C THR A 565 -35.47 11.60 -1.15
N ILE A 566 -35.21 11.97 0.11
CA ILE A 566 -33.85 12.08 0.68
C ILE A 566 -33.20 10.68 0.68
N CYS A 567 -32.18 10.47 -0.16
CA CYS A 567 -31.56 9.17 -0.38
C CYS A 567 -30.79 8.68 0.87
N GLY A 568 -30.09 9.58 1.56
CA GLY A 568 -29.33 9.30 2.79
C GLY A 568 -30.14 9.38 4.07
N ARG A 569 -31.48 9.27 4.01
CA ARG A 569 -32.36 9.35 5.20
C ARG A 569 -31.95 8.40 6.33
N ASN A 570 -31.50 7.18 6.01
CA ASN A 570 -31.07 6.21 7.01
C ASN A 570 -29.69 6.53 7.62
N PRO A 571 -28.63 6.84 6.84
CA PRO A 571 -27.40 7.42 7.38
C PRO A 571 -27.64 8.62 8.32
N ILE A 572 -28.50 9.56 7.91
CA ILE A 572 -28.86 10.73 8.72
C ILE A 572 -29.52 10.31 10.03
N LEU A 573 -30.49 9.39 9.99
CA LEU A 573 -31.14 8.88 11.20
C LEU A 573 -30.17 8.15 12.13
N VAL A 574 -29.21 7.39 11.60
CA VAL A 574 -28.15 6.76 12.39
C VAL A 574 -27.29 7.82 13.07
N MET A 575 -26.89 8.88 12.36
CA MET A 575 -26.15 10.01 12.94
C MET A 575 -26.95 10.70 14.06
N LEU A 576 -28.24 10.99 13.82
CA LEU A 576 -29.11 11.63 14.81
C LEU A 576 -29.28 10.75 16.06
N GLN A 577 -29.41 9.43 15.89
CA GLN A 577 -29.44 8.49 17.00
C GLN A 577 -28.11 8.47 17.75
N ALA A 578 -26.97 8.44 17.05
CA ALA A 578 -25.65 8.46 17.68
C ALA A 578 -25.42 9.74 18.49
N ALA A 579 -25.76 10.90 17.93
CA ALA A 579 -25.68 12.18 18.64
C ALA A 579 -26.60 12.24 19.87
N ASP A 580 -27.84 11.73 19.76
CA ASP A 580 -28.77 11.66 20.90
C ASP A 580 -28.29 10.71 22.00
N GLN A 581 -27.76 9.54 21.64
CA GLN A 581 -27.17 8.61 22.61
C GLN A 581 -25.93 9.20 23.28
N TYR A 582 -25.03 9.81 22.50
CA TYR A 582 -23.83 10.45 23.03
C TYR A 582 -24.17 11.58 24.01
N ARG A 583 -25.17 12.41 23.69
CA ARG A 583 -25.71 13.44 24.59
C ARG A 583 -26.33 12.88 25.88
N LYS A 584 -26.91 11.69 25.84
CA LYS A 584 -27.47 11.03 27.03
C LYS A 584 -26.37 10.46 27.93
N MET A 585 -25.27 10.01 27.32
CA MET A 585 -24.10 9.47 28.02
C MET A 585 -23.22 10.58 28.61
N ASN A 586 -23.18 11.75 27.96
CA ASN A 586 -22.24 12.83 28.27
C ASN A 586 -22.99 14.15 28.44
N ASN A 587 -22.62 14.96 29.43
CA ASN A 587 -23.26 16.26 29.70
C ASN A 587 -22.85 17.35 28.68
N HIS A 588 -22.89 17.06 27.39
CA HIS A 588 -22.46 17.95 26.31
C HIS A 588 -23.66 18.67 25.67
N THR A 589 -23.42 19.85 25.09
CA THR A 589 -24.35 20.45 24.13
C THR A 589 -23.90 20.12 22.71
N HIS A 590 -24.87 19.91 21.82
CA HIS A 590 -24.62 19.58 20.43
C HIS A 590 -25.39 20.56 19.56
N GLU A 591 -24.78 21.01 18.49
CA GLU A 591 -25.40 21.86 17.48
C GLU A 591 -25.18 21.24 16.11
N PHE A 592 -26.24 21.15 15.31
CA PHE A 592 -26.12 20.85 13.89
C PHE A 592 -26.59 22.06 13.08
N ARG A 593 -25.83 22.42 12.05
CA ARG A 593 -26.14 23.57 11.20
C ARG A 593 -25.93 23.23 9.73
N PHE A 594 -26.91 23.54 8.88
CA PHE A 594 -26.70 23.56 7.44
C PHE A 594 -26.01 24.86 7.00
N LEU A 595 -25.05 24.72 6.10
CA LEU A 595 -24.10 25.75 5.67
C LEU A 595 -24.37 26.19 4.24
N ASN A 596 -24.89 25.28 3.41
CA ASN A 596 -25.24 25.58 2.03
C ASN A 596 -26.39 24.70 1.54
N TYR A 597 -27.19 25.26 0.63
CA TYR A 597 -28.26 24.57 -0.08
C TYR A 597 -28.25 24.98 -1.54
N SER A 598 -28.47 24.02 -2.43
CA SER A 598 -28.51 24.23 -3.88
C SER A 598 -29.43 23.22 -4.55
N GLN A 599 -29.77 23.49 -5.81
CA GLN A 599 -30.53 22.59 -6.67
C GLN A 599 -29.79 22.46 -8.00
N SER A 600 -29.71 21.25 -8.55
CA SER A 600 -29.12 20.98 -9.88
C SER A 600 -29.68 21.89 -10.98
N ASN A 601 -30.96 22.22 -10.91
CA ASN A 601 -31.63 23.22 -11.73
C ASN A 601 -32.90 23.72 -11.04
N LYS A 602 -33.40 24.89 -11.47
CA LYS A 602 -34.69 25.42 -11.02
C LYS A 602 -35.81 24.81 -11.86
N VAL A 603 -36.59 23.90 -11.28
CA VAL A 603 -37.82 23.34 -11.86
C VAL A 603 -38.85 24.45 -12.07
N ARG A 604 -39.30 24.62 -13.31
CA ARG A 604 -40.28 25.64 -13.72
C ARG A 604 -41.58 25.00 -14.21
N SER A 605 -41.52 23.76 -14.67
CA SER A 605 -42.66 23.02 -15.20
C SER A 605 -42.79 21.64 -14.57
N ALA A 606 -43.97 21.03 -14.66
CA ALA A 606 -44.23 19.69 -14.13
C ALA A 606 -43.42 18.59 -14.83
N SER A 607 -42.99 18.82 -16.08
CA SER A 607 -42.16 17.89 -16.85
C SER A 607 -40.66 18.02 -16.55
N ASP A 608 -40.24 19.05 -15.81
CA ASP A 608 -38.85 19.20 -15.41
C ASP A 608 -38.52 18.18 -14.30
N SER A 609 -37.24 18.03 -13.98
CA SER A 609 -36.80 17.31 -12.79
C SER A 609 -35.58 17.98 -12.20
N SER A 610 -35.32 17.76 -10.91
CA SER A 610 -34.13 18.24 -10.22
C SER A 610 -33.77 17.33 -9.05
N VAL A 611 -32.51 17.39 -8.65
CA VAL A 611 -32.02 16.89 -7.36
C VAL A 611 -31.51 18.08 -6.54
N SER A 612 -31.83 18.09 -5.26
CA SER A 612 -31.38 19.08 -4.28
C SER A 612 -30.14 18.61 -3.51
N TYR A 613 -29.27 19.53 -3.12
CA TYR A 613 -28.05 19.26 -2.37
C TYR A 613 -27.96 20.17 -1.16
N ALA A 614 -27.56 19.63 -0.02
CA ALA A 614 -27.32 20.39 1.19
C ALA A 614 -26.02 19.93 1.86
N ALA A 615 -25.30 20.88 2.44
CA ALA A 615 -24.09 20.63 3.22
C ALA A 615 -24.27 21.16 4.64
N GLY A 616 -23.91 20.35 5.64
CA GLY A 616 -24.08 20.72 7.05
C GLY A 616 -23.04 20.06 7.95
N ALA A 617 -22.92 20.56 9.17
CA ALA A 617 -21.93 20.08 10.14
C ALA A 617 -22.53 19.97 11.55
N LEU A 618 -22.08 18.94 12.28
CA LEU A 618 -22.33 18.70 13.69
C LEU A 618 -21.15 19.19 14.51
N PHE A 619 -21.41 20.05 15.49
CA PHE A 619 -20.45 20.55 16.46
C PHE A 619 -20.81 20.01 17.85
N LEU A 620 -19.82 19.50 18.57
CA LEU A 620 -19.99 19.02 19.95
C LEU A 620 -19.26 19.99 20.87
N HIS A 621 -20.00 20.56 21.81
CA HIS A 621 -19.48 21.50 22.79
C HIS A 621 -19.50 20.83 24.17
N PRO A 622 -18.34 20.64 24.80
CA PRO A 622 -18.32 20.26 26.21
C PRO A 622 -18.97 21.39 27.03
N LYS A 623 -19.82 21.05 28.00
CA LYS A 623 -20.34 22.04 28.96
C LYS A 623 -19.34 22.33 30.05
#